data_AF-A0A966FHG6-F1
#
_entry.id   AF-A0A966FHG6-F1
#
_cell.length_a   1.000
_cell.length_b   1.000
_cell.length_c   1.000
_cell.angle_alpha   90.00
_cell.angle_beta   90.00
_cell.angle_gamma   90.00
#
_symmetry.space_group_name_H-M   'P 1'
#
loop_
_entity.id
_entity.type
_entity.pdbx_description
1 polymer ?
#
loop_
_entity_poly.entity_id
_entity_poly.type
_entity_poly.pdbx_seq_one_letter_code
_entity_poly.pdbx_strand_id
1 'polypeptide(L)' 'ALVAVGMWGAGAIGFLLTPLNAAERVTAIVAASFLVVALPMTDEIGFAAVAAFVAWHVWRSRSA' A
#
# COMPACT_ATOMS: atom_id res chain seq x y z
N ALA A 1 1.26 12.49 -0.93
CA ALA A 1 0.13 12.73 0.01
C ALA A 1 -1.09 11.82 -0.25
N LEU A 2 -1.85 11.97 -1.35
CA LEU A 2 -3.10 11.21 -1.58
C LEU A 2 -2.92 9.69 -1.50
N VAL A 3 -1.83 9.18 -2.09
CA VAL A 3 -1.50 7.74 -2.09
C VAL A 3 -1.26 7.21 -0.66
N ALA A 4 -0.54 7.98 0.17
CA ALA A 4 -0.30 7.61 1.55
C ALA A 4 -1.61 7.55 2.36
N VAL A 5 -2.49 8.53 2.17
CA VAL A 5 -3.82 8.55 2.82
C VAL A 5 -4.67 7.36 2.38
N GLY A 6 -4.71 7.07 1.07
CA GLY A 6 -5.42 5.92 0.53
C GLY A 6 -4.91 4.60 1.11
N MET A 7 -3.58 4.42 1.22
CA MET A 7 -2.98 3.22 1.80
C MET A 7 -3.22 3.09 3.31
N TRP A 8 -3.17 4.19 4.06
CA TRP A 8 -3.56 4.20 5.47
C TRP A 8 -5.03 3.79 5.65
N GLY A 9 -5.92 4.31 4.81
CA GLY A 9 -7.32 3.91 4.77
C GLY A 9 -7.48 2.42 4.47
N ALA A 10 -6.84 1.92 3.41
CA ALA A 10 -6.90 0.52 3.01
C ALA A 10 -6.36 -0.43 4.11
N GLY A 11 -5.24 -0.09 4.74
CA GLY A 11 -4.70 -0.84 5.88
C GLY A 11 -5.62 -0.81 7.11
N ALA A 12 -6.27 0.31 7.39
CA ALA A 12 -7.19 0.47 8.50
C ALA A 12 -8.51 -0.30 8.29
N ILE A 13 -9.15 -0.15 7.12
CA ILE A 13 -10.43 -0.81 6.80
C ILE A 13 -10.25 -2.28 6.39
N GLY A 14 -9.06 -2.67 5.93
CA GLY A 14 -8.78 -4.03 5.47
C GLY A 14 -9.39 -4.35 4.10
N PHE A 15 -9.61 -3.34 3.26
CA PHE A 15 -10.18 -3.50 1.93
C PHE A 15 -9.53 -2.54 0.92
N LEU A 16 -9.28 -3.00 -0.30
CA LEU A 16 -8.83 -2.16 -1.42
C LEU A 16 -9.62 -2.46 -2.71
N LEU A 17 -9.38 -3.60 -3.33
CA LEU A 17 -10.18 -4.14 -4.45
C LEU A 17 -10.89 -5.42 -4.04
N THR A 18 -10.20 -6.24 -3.24
CA THR A 18 -10.72 -7.40 -2.52
C THR A 18 -10.35 -7.28 -1.04
N PRO A 19 -10.94 -8.10 -0.16
CA PRO A 19 -10.57 -8.13 1.25
C PRO A 19 -9.06 -8.39 1.42
N LEU A 20 -8.39 -7.51 2.16
CA LEU A 20 -6.97 -7.60 2.44
C LEU A 20 -6.72 -8.60 3.56
N ASN A 21 -5.76 -9.50 3.38
CA ASN A 21 -5.26 -10.33 4.47
C ASN A 21 -4.40 -9.50 5.45
N ALA A 22 -4.10 -10.06 6.62
CA ALA A 22 -3.30 -9.36 7.64
C ALA A 22 -1.91 -8.92 7.13
N ALA A 23 -1.27 -9.73 6.28
CA ALA A 23 0.03 -9.40 5.70
C ALA A 23 -0.06 -8.21 4.73
N GLU A 24 -1.06 -8.17 3.87
CA GLU A 24 -1.29 -7.10 2.91
C GLU A 24 -1.61 -5.78 3.62
N ARG A 25 -2.35 -5.84 4.75
CA ARG A 25 -2.59 -4.66 5.60
C ARG A 25 -1.30 -4.09 6.17
N VAL A 26 -0.41 -4.96 6.68
CA VAL A 26 0.90 -4.52 7.20
C VAL A 26 1.74 -3.90 6.08
N THR A 27 1.80 -4.54 4.90
CA THR A 27 2.54 -4.00 3.75
C THR A 27 2.00 -2.65 3.30
N ALA A 28 0.68 -2.46 3.27
CA ALA A 28 0.04 -1.19 2.95
C ALA A 28 0.45 -0.07 3.94
N ILE A 29 0.43 -0.36 5.24
CA ILE A 29 0.81 0.59 6.29
C ILE A 29 2.30 0.94 6.21
N VAL A 30 3.17 -0.05 5.99
CA VAL A 30 4.62 0.18 5.85
C VAL A 30 4.91 1.04 4.63
N ALA A 31 4.31 0.72 3.48
CA ALA A 31 4.48 1.51 2.26
C ALA A 31 3.94 2.94 2.41
N ALA A 32 2.81 3.13 3.09
CA ALA A 32 2.28 4.45 3.41
C ALA A 32 3.21 5.24 4.33
N SER A 33 3.86 4.58 5.29
CA SER A 33 4.79 5.21 6.24
C SER A 33 6.03 5.76 5.53
N PHE A 34 6.54 5.08 4.51
CA PHE A 34 7.64 5.58 3.67
C PHE A 34 7.28 6.89 2.95
N LEU A 35 6.01 7.06 2.55
CA LEU A 35 5.51 8.29 1.90
C LEU A 35 5.18 9.44 2.89
N VAL A 36 5.27 9.18 4.21
CA VAL A 36 5.05 10.20 5.26
C VAL A 36 6.37 10.70 5.82
N VAL A 37 7.38 9.83 5.89
CA VAL A 37 8.75 10.21 6.26
C VAL A 37 9.31 11.10 5.15
N ALA A 38 9.61 12.37 5.48
CA ALA A 38 10.10 13.36 4.52
C ALA A 38 11.62 13.27 4.30
N LEU A 39 12.14 12.07 4.01
CA LEU A 39 13.52 11.89 3.56
C LEU A 39 13.54 11.96 2.02
N PRO A 40 14.55 12.59 1.40
CA PRO A 40 14.60 12.80 -0.06
C PRO A 40 14.74 11.50 -0.89
N MET A 41 14.82 10.32 -0.26
CA MET A 41 14.83 9.02 -0.93
C MET A 41 13.63 8.14 -0.56
N THR A 42 12.84 8.50 0.45
CA THR A 42 11.74 7.66 0.94
C THR A 42 10.49 7.81 0.09
N ASP A 43 10.35 8.92 -0.62
CA ASP A 43 9.25 9.14 -1.56
C ASP A 43 9.31 8.15 -2.73
N GLU A 44 10.47 7.99 -3.36
CA GLU A 44 10.65 7.06 -4.48
C GLU A 44 10.44 5.61 -4.04
N ILE A 45 11.01 5.24 -2.89
CA ILE A 45 10.84 3.90 -2.31
C ILE A 45 9.38 3.66 -1.94
N GLY A 46 8.72 4.65 -1.34
CA GLY A 46 7.31 4.59 -0.95
C GLY A 46 6.40 4.41 -2.15
N PHE A 47 6.61 5.17 -3.23
CA PHE A 47 5.84 5.01 -4.46
C PHE A 47 6.10 3.66 -5.13
N ALA A 48 7.36 3.21 -5.20
CA ALA A 48 7.70 1.91 -5.77
C ALA A 48 7.06 0.76 -4.97
N ALA A 49 7.10 0.83 -3.63
CA ALA A 49 6.49 -0.16 -2.75
C ALA A 49 4.97 -0.20 -2.91
N VAL A 50 4.31 0.96 -2.99
CA VAL A 50 2.87 1.03 -3.25
C VAL A 50 2.53 0.47 -4.62
N ALA A 51 3.27 0.82 -5.67
CA ALA A 51 3.02 0.31 -7.02
C ALA A 51 3.18 -1.22 -7.08
N ALA A 52 4.24 -1.76 -6.48
CA ALA A 52 4.47 -3.20 -6.40
C ALA A 52 3.35 -3.92 -5.63
N PHE A 53 2.92 -3.35 -4.49
CA PHE A 53 1.83 -3.89 -3.70
C PHE A 53 0.50 -3.88 -4.46
N VAL A 54 0.15 -2.77 -5.11
CA VAL A 54 -1.10 -2.66 -5.89
C VAL A 54 -1.06 -3.63 -7.07
N ALA A 55 0.06 -3.74 -7.79
CA ALA A 55 0.21 -4.69 -8.89
C ALA A 55 0.04 -6.13 -8.42
N TRP A 56 0.66 -6.50 -7.29
CA TRP A 56 0.53 -7.83 -6.69
C TRP A 56 -0.91 -8.11 -6.24
N HIS A 57 -1.55 -7.16 -5.56
CA HIS A 57 -2.93 -7.29 -5.09
C HIS A 57 -3.92 -7.40 -6.26
N VAL A 58 -3.75 -6.62 -7.33
CA VAL A 58 -4.56 -6.73 -8.56
C VAL A 58 -4.36 -8.08 -9.22
N TRP A 59 -3.11 -8.55 -9.35
CA TRP A 59 -2.85 -9.86 -9.97
C TRP A 59 -3.50 -10.99 -9.19
N ARG A 60 -3.37 -10.99 -7.86
CA ARG A 60 -4.04 -11.95 -6.98
C ARG A 60 -5.55 -11.86 -7.05
N SER A 61 -6.10 -10.64 -7.08
CA SER A 61 -7.55 -10.39 -7.19
C SER A 61 -8.15 -10.87 -8.50
N ARG A 62 -7.35 -11.05 -9.55
CA ARG A 62 -7.78 -11.62 -10.83
C ARG A 62 -7.73 -13.15 -10.85
N SER A 63 -7.04 -13.76 -9.89
CA SER A 63 -6.92 -15.21 -9.74
C SER A 63 -7.89 -15.80 -8.69
N ALA A 64 -8.67 -14.96 -8.02
CA ALA A 64 -9.76 -15.33 -7.13
C ALA A 64 -11.11 -15.27 -7.87
#